data_AF-A0A0V8HTI1-F1
#
_entry.id   AF-A0A0V8HTI1-F1
#
_cell.length_a   1.000
_cell.length_b   1.000
_cell.length_c   1.000
_cell.angle_alpha   90.00
_cell.angle_beta   90.00
_cell.angle_gamma   90.00
#
_symmetry.space_group_name_H-M   'P 1'
#
loop_
_entity.id
_entity.type
_entity.pdbx_description
1 polymer ?
#
loop_
_entity_poly.entity_id
_entity_poly.type
_entity_poly.pdbx_seq_one_letter_code
_entity_poly.pdbx_strand_id
1 'polypeptide(L)'
;MNSEKELNPAEQLAALGKAQQAMDQASGYGAKLMGIYCIVLGLLIGGLAALLQIYRPDENVAGFTVIISLFAVAVLAMSLAYGKLYRSLPRGFSKMYLRGFVASMVLYAVALAIMSAGPFAWPIVLLIGVVVAAPLCVTGIAMVRK
;
A
#
# COMPACT_ATOMS: atom_id res chain seq x y z
N MET A 1 29.48 20.91 39.66
CA MET A 1 28.48 21.90 39.23
C MET A 1 28.55 21.99 37.73
N ASN A 2 27.64 21.33 37.02
CA ASN A 2 27.51 21.48 35.57
C ASN A 2 26.82 22.82 35.33
N SER A 3 27.51 23.76 34.70
CA SER A 3 26.87 24.98 34.18
C SER A 3 25.81 24.53 33.17
N GLU A 4 24.54 24.58 33.57
CA GLU A 4 23.43 24.55 32.63
C GLU A 4 23.65 25.75 31.70
N LYS A 5 24.15 25.46 30.51
CA LYS A 5 24.39 26.47 29.48
C LYS A 5 23.02 26.99 29.08
N GLU A 6 22.63 28.15 29.60
CA GLU A 6 21.40 28.84 29.21
C GLU A 6 21.42 29.05 27.70
N LEU A 7 20.73 28.16 26.97
CA LEU A 7 20.59 28.25 25.53
C LEU A 7 19.78 29.51 25.22
N ASN A 8 20.43 30.45 24.54
CA ASN A 8 19.82 31.69 24.07
C ASN A 8 18.58 31.36 23.23
N PRO A 9 17.47 32.14 23.25
CA PRO A 9 16.26 31.81 22.51
C PRO A 9 16.50 31.59 21.00
N ALA A 10 17.51 32.28 20.45
CA ALA A 10 17.98 32.08 19.08
C ALA A 10 18.59 30.68 18.84
N GLU A 11 19.34 30.14 19.80
CA GLU A 11 19.90 28.78 19.71
C GLU A 11 18.81 27.71 19.90
N GLN A 12 17.81 27.97 20.75
CA GLN A 12 16.64 27.10 20.89
C GLN A 12 15.81 27.08 19.61
N LEU A 13 15.57 28.23 18.97
CA LEU A 13 14.91 28.34 17.67
C LEU A 13 15.69 27.61 16.56
N ALA A 14 17.02 27.76 16.53
CA ALA A 14 17.86 27.06 15.58
C ALA A 14 17.85 25.53 15.79
N ALA A 15 17.83 25.07 17.05
CA ALA A 15 17.71 23.66 17.38
C ALA A 15 16.33 23.08 16.99
N LEU A 16 15.25 23.83 17.25
CA LEU A 16 13.89 23.48 16.82
C LEU A 16 13.78 23.43 15.29
N GLY A 17 14.39 24.39 14.57
CA GLY A 17 14.42 24.41 13.11
C GLY A 17 15.13 23.18 12.54
N LYS A 18 16.29 22.80 13.09
CA LYS A 18 17.00 21.57 12.71
C LYS A 18 16.19 20.31 13.03
N ALA A 19 15.54 20.27 14.19
CA ALA A 19 14.67 19.15 14.58
C ALA A 19 13.46 19.02 13.63
N GLN A 20 12.81 20.13 13.27
CA GLN A 20 11.74 20.15 12.28
C GLN A 20 12.22 19.67 10.91
N GLN A 21 13.37 20.15 10.43
CA GLN A 21 13.94 19.70 9.16
C GLN A 21 14.24 18.19 9.14
N ALA A 22 14.79 17.66 10.24
CA ALA A 22 15.05 16.23 10.37
C ALA A 22 13.75 15.41 10.42
N MET A 23 12.71 15.91 11.10
CA MET A 23 11.39 15.29 11.13
C MET A 23 10.71 15.30 9.76
N ASP A 24 10.81 16.40 9.01
CA ASP A 24 10.25 16.52 7.67
C ASP A 24 10.92 15.55 6.70
N GLN A 25 12.24 15.44 6.75
CA GLN A 25 13.00 14.46 5.95
C GLN A 25 12.60 13.01 6.29
N ALA A 26 12.48 12.67 7.57
CA ALA A 26 12.05 11.34 8.01
C ALA A 26 10.61 11.04 7.56
N SER A 27 9.72 12.03 7.61
CA SER A 27 8.32 11.90 7.16
C SER A 27 8.22 11.69 5.64
N GLY A 28 9.05 12.38 4.86
CA GLY A 28 9.14 12.21 3.41
C GLY A 28 9.67 10.84 3.02
N TYR A 29 10.69 10.32 3.72
CA TYR A 29 11.17 8.95 3.52
C TYR A 29 10.09 7.91 3.84
N GLY A 30 9.37 8.10 4.95
CA GLY A 30 8.24 7.24 5.32
C GLY A 30 7.11 7.22 4.28
N ALA A 31 6.80 8.38 3.68
CA ALA A 31 5.83 8.48 2.60
C ALA A 31 6.27 7.73 1.33
N LYS A 32 7.55 7.86 0.94
CA LYS A 32 8.11 7.14 -0.21
C LYS A 32 8.11 5.62 0.00
N LEU A 33 8.54 5.16 1.19
CA LEU A 33 8.54 3.74 1.53
C LEU A 33 7.12 3.16 1.48
N MET A 34 6.15 3.87 2.04
CA MET A 34 4.75 3.48 1.99
C MET A 34 4.20 3.45 0.55
N GLY A 35 4.57 4.45 -0.26
CA GLY A 35 4.18 4.50 -1.66
C GLY A 35 4.71 3.32 -2.47
N ILE A 36 5.97 2.91 -2.25
CA ILE A 36 6.56 1.71 -2.84
C ILE A 36 5.78 0.46 -2.40
N TYR A 37 5.48 0.32 -1.11
CA TYR A 37 4.68 -0.81 -0.63
C TYR A 37 3.29 -0.86 -1.28
N CYS A 38 2.65 0.29 -1.52
CA CYS A 38 1.37 0.34 -2.23
C CYS A 38 1.48 -0.14 -3.67
N ILE A 39 2.54 0.24 -4.39
CA ILE A 39 2.78 -0.21 -5.77
C ILE A 39 3.02 -1.72 -5.80
N VAL A 40 3.91 -2.22 -4.95
CA VAL A 40 4.23 -3.66 -4.86
C VAL A 40 2.98 -4.46 -4.52
N LEU A 41 2.19 -4.00 -3.55
CA LEU A 41 0.93 -4.66 -3.18
C LEU A 41 -0.10 -4.62 -4.31
N GLY A 42 -0.26 -3.48 -4.99
CA GLY A 42 -1.16 -3.35 -6.13
C GLY A 42 -0.83 -4.34 -7.24
N LEU A 43 0.46 -4.46 -7.59
CA LEU A 43 0.94 -5.43 -8.57
C LEU A 43 0.73 -6.88 -8.11
N LEU A 44 1.00 -7.19 -6.84
CA LEU A 44 0.76 -8.51 -6.26
C LEU A 44 -0.71 -8.89 -6.35
N ILE A 45 -1.60 -8.00 -5.90
CA ILE A 45 -3.06 -8.23 -5.93
C ILE A 45 -3.55 -8.39 -7.37
N GLY A 46 -3.13 -7.52 -8.28
CA GLY A 46 -3.50 -7.61 -9.70
C GLY A 46 -3.01 -8.92 -10.34
N GLY A 47 -1.78 -9.34 -10.03
CA GLY A 47 -1.22 -10.61 -10.49
C GLY A 47 -1.95 -11.83 -9.92
N LEU A 48 -2.26 -11.81 -8.61
CA LEU A 48 -3.03 -12.86 -7.94
C LEU A 48 -4.45 -12.95 -8.52
N ALA A 49 -5.09 -11.83 -8.83
CA ALA A 49 -6.40 -11.79 -9.49
C ALA A 49 -6.37 -12.41 -10.89
N ALA A 50 -5.27 -12.22 -11.65
CA ALA A 50 -5.10 -12.88 -12.94
C ALA A 50 -4.85 -14.39 -12.78
N LEU A 51 -4.02 -14.79 -11.81
CA LEU A 51 -3.73 -16.20 -11.51
C LEU A 51 -4.97 -16.98 -11.05
N LEU A 52 -5.89 -16.33 -10.35
CA LEU A 52 -7.20 -16.92 -9.97
C LEU A 52 -8.03 -17.37 -11.17
N GLN A 53 -7.82 -16.78 -12.35
CA GLN A 53 -8.50 -17.25 -13.56
C GLN A 53 -7.91 -18.54 -14.13
N ILE A 54 -6.63 -18.80 -13.87
CA ILE A 54 -5.96 -20.05 -14.29
C ILE A 54 -6.35 -21.19 -13.33
N TYR A 55 -6.40 -20.89 -12.04
CA TYR A 55 -6.70 -21.86 -10.99
C TYR A 55 -8.12 -21.67 -10.48
N ARG A 56 -9.11 -21.98 -11.32
CA ARG A 56 -10.52 -21.93 -10.91
C ARG A 56 -10.76 -22.96 -9.80
N PRO A 57 -11.62 -22.64 -8.81
CA PRO A 57 -11.90 -23.54 -7.70
C PRO A 57 -12.50 -24.88 -8.17
N ASP A 58 -13.22 -24.86 -9.30
CA ASP A 58 -13.87 -26.04 -9.88
C ASP A 58 -12.87 -27.04 -10.49
N GLU A 59 -11.68 -26.55 -10.89
CA GLU A 59 -10.65 -27.33 -11.59
C GLU A 59 -9.44 -27.64 -10.70
N ASN A 60 -9.06 -26.71 -9.81
CA ASN A 60 -7.90 -26.86 -8.94
C ASN A 60 -8.09 -26.12 -7.60
N VAL A 61 -8.86 -26.76 -6.71
CA VAL A 61 -9.14 -26.26 -5.34
C VAL A 61 -7.84 -25.96 -4.57
N ALA A 62 -6.81 -26.80 -4.72
CA ALA A 62 -5.53 -26.62 -4.03
C ALA A 62 -4.82 -25.34 -4.50
N GLY A 63 -4.73 -25.12 -5.82
CA GLY A 63 -4.16 -23.91 -6.41
C GLY A 63 -4.93 -22.64 -6.02
N PHE A 64 -6.26 -22.70 -6.07
CA PHE A 64 -7.14 -21.62 -5.61
C PHE A 64 -6.89 -21.28 -4.13
N THR A 65 -6.83 -22.29 -3.26
CA THR A 65 -6.60 -22.11 -1.82
C THR A 65 -5.23 -21.49 -1.54
N VAL A 66 -4.18 -21.91 -2.26
CA VAL A 66 -2.84 -21.33 -2.14
C VAL A 66 -2.86 -19.85 -2.54
N ILE A 67 -3.49 -19.49 -3.65
CA ILE A 67 -3.55 -18.11 -4.14
C ILE A 67 -4.31 -17.19 -3.16
N ILE A 68 -5.48 -17.65 -2.67
CA ILE A 68 -6.26 -16.93 -1.66
C ILE A 68 -5.46 -16.76 -0.36
N SER A 69 -4.73 -17.80 0.07
CA SER A 69 -3.88 -17.74 1.26
C SER A 69 -2.75 -16.73 1.09
N LEU A 70 -2.09 -16.72 -0.08
CA LEU A 70 -1.03 -15.76 -0.42
C LEU A 70 -1.55 -14.32 -0.42
N PHE A 71 -2.76 -14.11 -0.97
CA PHE A 71 -3.44 -12.83 -0.94
C PHE A 71 -3.72 -12.37 0.49
N ALA A 72 -4.27 -13.24 1.34
CA ALA A 72 -4.53 -12.93 2.75
C ALA A 72 -3.24 -12.57 3.50
N VAL A 73 -2.16 -13.33 3.29
CA VAL A 73 -0.84 -13.04 3.87
C VAL A 73 -0.31 -11.69 3.40
N ALA A 74 -0.43 -11.36 2.11
CA ALA A 74 0.00 -10.07 1.57
C ALA A 74 -0.78 -8.90 2.20
N VAL A 75 -2.10 -9.04 2.34
CA VAL A 75 -2.96 -8.03 3.01
C VAL A 75 -2.59 -7.87 4.48
N LEU A 76 -2.35 -8.97 5.21
CA LEU A 76 -1.93 -8.93 6.61
C LEU A 76 -0.55 -8.30 6.79
N ALA A 77 0.43 -8.72 5.98
CA ALA A 77 1.77 -8.15 6.00
C ALA A 77 1.73 -6.63 5.74
N MET A 78 0.90 -6.20 4.80
CA MET A 78 0.71 -4.79 4.51
C MET A 78 0.00 -4.04 5.65
N SER A 79 -1.01 -4.64 6.27
CA SER A 79 -1.71 -4.06 7.42
C SER A 79 -0.76 -3.85 8.60
N LEU A 80 0.16 -4.80 8.83
CA LEU A 80 1.22 -4.68 9.83
C LEU A 80 2.25 -3.60 9.47
N ALA A 81 2.69 -3.55 8.21
CA ALA A 81 3.61 -2.53 7.72
C ALA A 81 2.99 -1.13 7.87
N TYR A 82 1.71 -0.98 7.52
CA TYR A 82 0.94 0.24 7.72
C TYR A 82 0.82 0.60 9.20
N GLY A 83 0.50 -0.35 10.08
CA GLY A 83 0.45 -0.11 11.52
C GLY A 83 1.77 0.42 12.10
N LYS A 84 2.91 -0.08 11.60
CA LYS A 84 4.24 0.42 11.97
C LYS A 84 4.54 1.82 11.41
N LEU A 85 4.19 2.07 10.14
CA LEU A 85 4.48 3.34 9.46
C LEU A 85 3.44 4.44 9.73
N TYR A 86 2.28 4.11 10.28
CA TYR A 86 1.17 5.05 10.50
C TYR A 86 1.60 6.28 11.30
N ARG A 87 2.43 6.09 12.33
CA ARG A 87 2.92 7.18 13.19
C ARG A 87 3.95 8.09 12.50
N SER A 88 4.64 7.59 11.49
CA SER A 88 5.66 8.34 10.73
C SER A 88 5.11 8.98 9.46
N LEU A 89 3.86 8.70 9.08
CA LEU A 89 3.27 9.20 7.85
C LEU A 89 2.81 10.66 8.00
N PRO A 90 3.07 11.53 7.01
CA PRO A 90 2.54 12.89 7.00
C PRO A 90 1.01 12.88 7.11
N ARG A 91 0.44 13.90 7.78
CA ARG A 91 -1.01 14.04 7.94
C ARG A 91 -1.71 13.95 6.59
N GLY A 92 -2.66 13.02 6.47
CA GLY A 92 -3.48 12.81 5.26
C GLY A 92 -3.02 11.68 4.33
N PHE A 93 -1.74 11.28 4.36
CA PHE A 93 -1.25 10.17 3.54
C PHE A 93 -1.87 8.83 3.94
N SER A 94 -2.09 8.64 5.24
CA SER A 94 -2.85 7.49 5.75
C SER A 94 -4.26 7.38 5.15
N LYS A 95 -5.01 8.51 5.08
CA LYS A 95 -6.36 8.52 4.48
C LYS A 95 -6.30 8.23 2.97
N MET A 96 -5.25 8.71 2.29
CA MET A 96 -5.04 8.46 0.88
C MET A 96 -4.73 6.98 0.60
N TYR A 97 -3.87 6.35 1.41
CA TYR A 97 -3.64 4.90 1.36
C TYR A 97 -4.93 4.12 1.60
N LEU A 98 -5.67 4.44 2.66
CA LEU A 98 -6.90 3.72 3.02
C LEU A 98 -7.93 3.78 1.89
N ARG A 99 -8.09 4.94 1.24
CA ARG A 99 -8.98 5.09 0.07
C ARG A 99 -8.52 4.23 -1.11
N GLY A 100 -7.24 4.23 -1.44
CA GLY A 100 -6.69 3.40 -2.53
C GLY A 100 -6.83 1.91 -2.24
N PHE A 101 -6.56 1.50 -1.00
CA PHE A 101 -6.69 0.12 -0.55
C PHE A 101 -8.15 -0.35 -0.58
N VAL A 102 -9.08 0.43 -0.02
CA VAL A 102 -10.51 0.10 -0.05
C VAL A 102 -11.03 0.04 -1.49
N ALA A 103 -10.67 0.99 -2.34
CA ALA A 103 -11.06 0.96 -3.75
C ALA A 103 -10.54 -0.29 -4.47
N SER A 104 -9.28 -0.67 -4.24
CA SER A 104 -8.70 -1.88 -4.82
C SER A 104 -9.38 -3.16 -4.30
N MET A 105 -9.70 -3.23 -3.00
CA MET A 105 -10.44 -4.37 -2.43
C MET A 105 -11.85 -4.49 -2.98
N VAL A 106 -12.57 -3.38 -3.16
CA VAL A 106 -13.91 -3.38 -3.77
C VAL A 106 -13.82 -3.87 -5.21
N LEU A 107 -12.86 -3.38 -6.00
CA LEU A 107 -12.65 -3.85 -7.37
C LEU A 107 -12.27 -5.33 -7.42
N TYR A 108 -11.45 -5.80 -6.48
CA TYR A 108 -11.11 -7.21 -6.36
C TYR A 108 -12.34 -8.09 -6.06
N ALA A 109 -13.20 -7.67 -5.13
CA ALA A 109 -14.44 -8.38 -4.83
C ALA A 109 -15.40 -8.41 -6.04
N VAL A 110 -15.52 -7.29 -6.76
CA VAL A 110 -16.29 -7.21 -8.01
C VAL A 110 -15.70 -8.13 -9.08
N ALA A 111 -14.37 -8.15 -9.23
CA ALA A 111 -13.69 -9.04 -10.15
C ALA A 111 -13.99 -10.52 -9.84
N LEU A 112 -13.92 -10.92 -8.57
CA LEU A 112 -14.29 -12.29 -8.16
C LEU A 112 -15.75 -12.62 -8.47
N ALA A 113 -16.68 -11.70 -8.20
CA ALA A 113 -18.09 -11.90 -8.50
C ALA A 113 -18.32 -12.06 -10.00
N ILE A 114 -17.74 -11.20 -10.84
CA ILE A 114 -17.83 -11.30 -12.29
C ILE A 114 -17.19 -12.60 -12.81
N MET A 115 -16.06 -13.01 -12.25
CA MET A 115 -15.36 -14.26 -12.61
C MET A 115 -16.16 -15.52 -12.28
N SER A 116 -17.04 -15.48 -11.28
CA SER A 116 -17.94 -16.60 -10.99
C SER A 116 -18.98 -16.83 -12.10
N ALA A 117 -19.20 -15.86 -12.99
CA ALA A 117 -20.19 -15.95 -14.07
C ALA A 117 -19.70 -16.71 -15.32
N GLY A 118 -18.39 -17.01 -15.43
CA GLY A 118 -17.85 -17.77 -16.56
C GLY A 118 -16.38 -17.47 -16.88
N PRO A 119 -15.76 -18.26 -17.78
CA PRO A 119 -14.38 -18.04 -18.20
C PRO A 119 -14.27 -16.80 -19.10
N PHE A 120 -13.24 -15.98 -18.87
CA PHE A 120 -12.94 -14.82 -19.70
C PHE A 120 -11.73 -15.08 -20.60
N ALA A 121 -11.66 -14.37 -21.73
CA ALA A 121 -10.48 -14.37 -22.59
C ALA A 121 -9.29 -13.71 -21.88
N TRP A 122 -8.08 -14.24 -22.13
CA TRP A 122 -6.81 -13.76 -21.54
C TRP A 122 -6.60 -12.23 -21.50
N PRO A 123 -6.94 -11.46 -22.56
CA PRO A 123 -6.81 -10.01 -22.52
C PRO A 123 -7.70 -9.35 -21.45
N ILE A 124 -8.90 -9.88 -21.24
CA ILE A 124 -9.86 -9.40 -20.25
C ILE A 124 -9.34 -9.70 -18.85
N VAL A 125 -8.71 -10.86 -18.65
CA VAL A 125 -8.07 -11.25 -17.39
C VAL A 125 -6.99 -10.27 -16.97
N LEU A 126 -6.10 -9.94 -17.92
CA LEU A 126 -5.04 -8.96 -17.69
C LEU A 126 -5.60 -7.57 -17.40
N LEU A 127 -6.63 -7.13 -18.13
CA LEU A 127 -7.31 -5.86 -17.88
C LEU A 127 -7.93 -5.79 -16.48
N ILE A 128 -8.58 -6.88 -16.02
CA ILE A 128 -9.11 -6.96 -14.66
C ILE A 128 -7.98 -6.80 -13.63
N GLY A 129 -6.86 -7.52 -13.82
CA GLY A 129 -5.69 -7.39 -12.95
C GLY A 129 -5.17 -5.95 -12.88
N VAL A 130 -5.08 -5.27 -14.03
CA VAL A 130 -4.67 -3.85 -14.11
C VAL A 130 -5.66 -2.93 -13.41
N VAL A 131 -6.96 -3.12 -13.63
CA VAL A 131 -8.02 -2.31 -13.02
C VAL A 131 -8.00 -2.46 -11.49
N VAL A 132 -7.84 -3.69 -10.99
CA VAL A 132 -7.74 -3.95 -9.54
C VAL A 132 -6.48 -3.34 -8.94
N ALA A 133 -5.34 -3.40 -9.65
CA ALA A 133 -4.07 -2.84 -9.19
C ALA A 133 -4.04 -1.31 -9.24
N ALA A 134 -4.78 -0.69 -10.16
CA ALA A 134 -4.67 0.73 -10.49
C ALA A 134 -4.86 1.68 -9.28
N PRO A 135 -5.86 1.53 -8.39
CA PRO A 135 -6.02 2.44 -7.25
C PRO A 135 -4.82 2.42 -6.31
N LEU A 136 -4.23 1.25 -6.05
CA LEU A 136 -3.06 1.11 -5.17
C LEU A 136 -1.78 1.63 -5.84
N CYS A 137 -1.60 1.35 -7.14
CA CYS A 137 -0.47 1.88 -7.89
C CYS A 137 -0.51 3.41 -8.02
N VAL A 138 -1.68 3.98 -8.34
CA VAL A 138 -1.85 5.45 -8.47
C VAL A 138 -1.62 6.13 -7.13
N THR A 139 -2.18 5.60 -6.04
CA THR A 139 -1.93 6.15 -4.70
C THR A 139 -0.46 6.03 -4.31
N GLY A 140 0.18 4.89 -4.57
CA GLY A 140 1.60 4.70 -4.31
C GLY A 140 2.50 5.66 -5.10
N ILE A 141 2.26 5.83 -6.40
CA ILE A 141 2.99 6.78 -7.26
C ILE A 141 2.82 8.22 -6.74
N ALA A 142 1.61 8.60 -6.37
CA ALA A 142 1.35 9.93 -5.82
C ALA A 142 2.07 10.18 -4.49
N MET A 143 2.27 9.13 -3.68
CA MET A 143 3.04 9.21 -2.44
C MET A 143 4.55 9.27 -2.68
N VAL A 144 5.07 8.58 -3.71
CA VAL A 144 6.50 8.59 -4.04
C VAL A 144 6.94 9.93 -4.69
N ARG A 145 6.04 10.58 -5.43
CA ARG A 145 6.31 11.83 -6.16
C ARG A 145 6.23 13.10 -5.31
N LYS A 146 5.73 13.02 -4.08
CA LYS A 146 5.73 14.12 -3.11
C LYS A 146 6.99 14.08 -2.24
#